data_AF-A0A0S8BFL6-F1
#
_entry.id   AF-A0A0S8BFL6-F1
#
_cell.length_a   1.000
_cell.length_b   1.000
_cell.length_c   1.000
_cell.angle_alpha   90.00
_cell.angle_beta   90.00
_cell.angle_gamma   90.00
#
_symmetry.space_group_name_H-M   'P 1'
#
loop_
_entity.id
_entity.type
_entity.pdbx_description
1 polymer ?
#
loop_
_entity_poly.entity_id
_entity_poly.type
_entity_poly.pdbx_seq_one_letter_code
_entity_poly.pdbx_strand_id
1 'polypeptide(L)'
;MFEFELLAEDGQSGARAGRFLTPHGEIPTPIFAPVGTSATVKAMRPADLLDLGVRLVLSNTYHLFLRPGDELVRELGGLHQFMGWQGPILTDSGGFQVFSLSKTREIDADGVLFQSHIDGSRHYFTPEKSIQVQENLGADIIMTFDECPPAQTRDDQALFGIVQGGIFPSLREESAHFLIDLDFPGYAIGGLSVGESKIEMYAMLDLLKSILPIEKPRYLMGVGTAEDLVNGVI
;
A
#
# COMPACT_ATOMS: atom_id res chain seq x y z
N MET A 1 -2.66 16.68 -6.83
CA MET A 1 -3.89 16.55 -7.65
C MET A 1 -4.33 15.10 -7.55
N PHE A 2 -4.97 14.74 -6.43
CA PHE A 2 -5.45 13.39 -6.17
C PHE A 2 -6.93 13.50 -5.86
N GLU A 3 -7.74 12.90 -6.72
CA GLU A 3 -9.18 12.99 -6.63
C GLU A 3 -9.75 11.59 -6.81
N PHE A 4 -10.59 11.20 -5.86
CA PHE A 4 -11.39 10.00 -5.97
C PHE A 4 -12.81 10.40 -6.32
N GLU A 5 -13.30 9.86 -7.43
CA GLU A 5 -14.69 10.02 -7.84
C GLU A 5 -15.42 8.70 -7.63
N LEU A 6 -16.44 8.72 -6.77
CA LEU A 6 -17.39 7.63 -6.62
C LEU A 6 -18.38 7.69 -7.78
N LEU A 7 -18.40 6.65 -8.62
CA LEU A 7 -19.25 6.57 -9.80
C LEU A 7 -20.57 5.84 -9.51
N ALA A 8 -20.51 4.80 -8.69
CA ALA A 8 -21.68 4.04 -8.28
C ALA A 8 -21.43 3.35 -6.93
N GLU A 9 -22.52 3.14 -6.21
CA GLU A 9 -22.57 2.34 -4.99
C GLU A 9 -23.78 1.40 -5.08
N ASP A 10 -23.57 0.14 -4.73
CA ASP A 10 -24.67 -0.81 -4.57
C ASP A 10 -25.29 -0.68 -3.18
N GLY A 11 -26.57 -0.33 -3.12
CA GLY A 11 -27.27 -0.07 -1.86
C GLY A 11 -27.53 -1.30 -0.97
N GLN A 12 -27.24 -2.52 -1.44
CA GLN A 12 -27.40 -3.74 -0.64
C GLN A 12 -26.07 -4.19 0.00
N SER A 13 -25.03 -4.29 -0.81
CA SER A 13 -23.70 -4.75 -0.40
C SER A 13 -22.81 -3.63 0.15
N GLY A 14 -23.02 -2.40 -0.32
CA GLY A 14 -22.11 -1.28 -0.13
C GLY A 14 -20.89 -1.33 -1.04
N ALA A 15 -20.89 -2.20 -2.07
CA ALA A 15 -19.80 -2.26 -3.03
C ALA A 15 -19.73 -0.97 -3.86
N ARG A 16 -18.51 -0.47 -4.08
CA ARG A 16 -18.25 0.81 -4.74
C ARG A 16 -17.51 0.63 -6.06
N ALA A 17 -17.95 1.36 -7.07
CA ALA A 17 -17.20 1.56 -8.30
C ALA A 17 -16.79 3.04 -8.40
N GLY A 18 -15.53 3.30 -8.75
CA GLY A 18 -14.99 4.64 -8.76
C GLY A 18 -13.77 4.78 -9.67
N ARG A 19 -13.14 5.95 -9.60
CA ARG A 19 -11.84 6.21 -10.23
C ARG A 19 -10.99 7.09 -9.35
N PHE A 20 -9.70 6.77 -9.26
CA PHE A 20 -8.70 7.58 -8.57
C PHE A 20 -7.72 8.16 -9.59
N LEU A 21 -7.58 9.48 -9.61
CA LEU A 21 -6.69 10.18 -10.55
C LEU A 21 -5.29 10.34 -9.96
N THR A 22 -4.27 9.89 -10.70
CA THR A 22 -2.85 10.10 -10.36
C THR A 22 -2.11 10.76 -11.53
N PRO A 23 -0.88 11.28 -11.30
CA PRO A 23 -0.06 11.87 -12.36
C PRO A 23 0.23 10.92 -13.54
N HIS A 24 0.32 9.61 -13.29
CA HIS A 24 0.61 8.60 -14.32
C HIS A 24 -0.63 7.89 -14.86
N GLY A 25 -1.83 8.37 -14.53
CA GLY A 25 -3.08 7.90 -15.12
C GLY A 25 -4.20 7.68 -14.12
N GLU A 26 -5.39 7.40 -14.64
CA GLU A 26 -6.53 7.01 -13.80
C GLU A 26 -6.43 5.52 -13.40
N ILE A 27 -6.86 5.24 -12.18
CA ILE A 27 -7.02 3.91 -11.62
C ILE A 27 -8.53 3.66 -11.45
N PRO A 28 -9.16 2.78 -12.25
CA PRO A 28 -10.54 2.37 -11.98
C PRO A 28 -10.60 1.56 -10.68
N THR A 29 -11.69 1.65 -9.93
CA THR A 29 -11.92 0.85 -8.72
C THR A 29 -13.25 0.09 -8.82
N PRO A 30 -13.34 -1.15 -8.33
CA PRO A 30 -12.28 -1.95 -7.69
C PRO A 30 -11.21 -2.41 -8.68
N ILE A 31 -9.97 -2.58 -8.20
CA ILE A 31 -8.85 -3.05 -9.01
C ILE A 31 -7.93 -3.98 -8.23
N PHE A 32 -7.34 -4.93 -8.95
CA PHE A 32 -6.25 -5.77 -8.47
C PHE A 32 -4.91 -5.25 -8.99
N ALA A 33 -3.92 -5.13 -8.09
CA ALA A 33 -2.57 -4.69 -8.44
C ALA A 33 -1.60 -5.88 -8.46
N PRO A 34 -1.08 -6.30 -9.62
CA PRO A 34 0.00 -7.28 -9.67
C PRO A 34 1.22 -6.81 -8.89
N VAL A 35 1.87 -7.73 -8.19
CA VAL A 35 3.00 -7.42 -7.32
C VAL A 35 4.32 -7.52 -8.07
N GLY A 36 5.00 -6.38 -8.16
CA GLY A 36 6.38 -6.23 -8.55
C GLY A 36 7.32 -6.41 -7.37
N THR A 37 8.28 -7.33 -7.50
CA THR A 37 9.35 -7.53 -6.52
C THR A 37 10.67 -7.23 -7.21
N SER A 38 11.45 -6.27 -6.68
CA SER A 38 12.69 -5.79 -7.33
C SER A 38 12.43 -5.22 -8.74
N ALA A 39 11.47 -4.30 -8.85
CA ALA A 39 11.14 -3.57 -10.09
C ALA A 39 10.67 -4.45 -11.27
N THR A 40 10.11 -5.63 -10.99
CA THR A 40 9.50 -6.47 -12.04
C THR A 40 8.34 -7.27 -11.48
N VAL A 41 7.24 -7.33 -12.24
CA VAL A 41 6.26 -8.41 -12.07
C VAL A 41 6.91 -9.67 -12.63
N LYS A 42 7.02 -10.71 -11.82
CA LYS A 42 7.83 -11.89 -12.20
C LYS A 42 7.26 -12.56 -13.45
N ALA A 43 8.16 -12.91 -14.36
CA ALA A 43 7.87 -13.59 -15.63
C ALA A 43 6.99 -12.80 -16.63
N MET A 44 6.79 -11.49 -16.43
CA MET A 44 6.01 -10.65 -17.34
C MET A 44 6.78 -9.40 -17.73
N ARG A 45 6.71 -9.01 -19.01
CA ARG A 45 7.19 -7.71 -19.46
C ARG A 45 6.12 -6.65 -19.21
N PRO A 46 6.49 -5.36 -19.10
CA PRO A 46 5.50 -4.28 -18.98
C PRO A 46 4.45 -4.29 -20.10
N ALA A 47 4.83 -4.63 -21.33
CA ALA A 47 3.90 -4.78 -22.45
C ALA A 47 2.85 -5.88 -22.21
N ASP A 48 3.24 -7.00 -21.61
CA ASP A 48 2.30 -8.10 -21.32
C ASP A 48 1.27 -7.67 -20.25
N LEU A 49 1.68 -6.82 -19.29
CA LEU A 49 0.76 -6.26 -18.29
C LEU A 49 -0.25 -5.31 -18.92
N LEU A 50 0.18 -4.49 -19.87
CA LEU A 50 -0.69 -3.58 -20.62
C LEU A 50 -1.71 -4.36 -21.46
N ASP A 51 -1.27 -5.43 -22.15
CA ASP A 51 -2.14 -6.30 -22.94
C ASP A 51 -3.20 -7.00 -22.08
N LEU A 52 -2.89 -7.28 -20.81
CA LEU A 52 -3.83 -7.81 -19.82
C LEU A 52 -4.74 -6.76 -19.19
N GLY A 53 -4.58 -5.48 -19.55
CA GLY A 53 -5.38 -4.38 -19.01
C GLY A 53 -5.04 -4.00 -17.58
N VAL A 54 -3.82 -4.31 -17.10
CA VAL A 54 -3.35 -3.86 -15.79
C VAL A 54 -3.27 -2.33 -15.78
N ARG A 55 -3.78 -1.71 -14.71
CA ARG A 55 -3.79 -0.24 -14.54
C ARG A 55 -3.07 0.24 -13.28
N LEU A 56 -2.61 -0.67 -12.44
CA LEU A 56 -1.87 -0.37 -11.21
C LEU A 56 -0.91 -1.52 -10.93
N VAL A 57 0.32 -1.21 -10.55
CA VAL A 57 1.29 -2.19 -10.07
C VAL A 57 1.68 -1.85 -8.63
N LEU A 58 1.74 -2.87 -7.77
CA LEU A 58 2.33 -2.72 -6.44
C LEU A 58 3.83 -3.01 -6.53
N SER A 59 4.68 -2.18 -5.96
CA SER A 59 6.11 -2.42 -5.85
C SER A 59 6.57 -2.50 -4.41
N ASN A 60 7.39 -3.50 -4.08
CA ASN A 60 7.88 -3.72 -2.72
C ASN A 60 9.08 -2.82 -2.41
N THR A 61 8.90 -1.87 -1.50
CA THR A 61 9.91 -0.90 -1.06
C THR A 61 11.08 -1.60 -0.38
N TYR A 62 10.83 -2.57 0.49
CA TYR A 62 11.88 -3.30 1.21
C TYR A 62 12.93 -3.90 0.28
N HIS A 63 12.48 -4.55 -0.80
CA HIS A 63 13.41 -5.19 -1.75
C HIS A 63 14.20 -4.17 -2.55
N LEU A 64 13.53 -3.11 -3.03
CA LEU A 64 14.17 -2.05 -3.81
C LEU A 64 15.18 -1.25 -2.99
N PHE A 65 14.87 -1.00 -1.73
CA PHE A 65 15.78 -0.37 -0.77
C PHE A 65 17.06 -1.18 -0.60
N LEU A 66 16.96 -2.49 -0.39
CA LEU A 66 18.14 -3.34 -0.22
C LEU A 66 18.92 -3.52 -1.51
N ARG A 67 18.22 -3.66 -2.64
CA ARG A 67 18.84 -3.77 -3.96
C ARG A 67 17.83 -3.42 -5.05
N PRO A 68 18.12 -2.44 -5.93
CA PRO A 68 19.42 -1.81 -6.13
C PRO A 68 19.78 -0.65 -5.19
N GLY A 69 18.85 -0.22 -4.33
CA GLY A 69 18.93 1.03 -3.57
C GLY A 69 18.06 2.12 -4.19
N ASP A 70 17.33 2.84 -3.36
CA ASP A 70 16.38 3.87 -3.80
C ASP A 70 17.05 5.10 -4.42
N GLU A 71 18.22 5.49 -3.92
CA GLU A 71 19.00 6.60 -4.48
C GLU A 71 19.40 6.32 -5.93
N LEU A 72 19.85 5.08 -6.23
CA LEU A 72 20.18 4.70 -7.60
C LEU A 72 18.94 4.69 -8.50
N VAL A 73 17.81 4.19 -8.01
CA VAL A 73 16.55 4.21 -8.78
C VAL A 73 16.15 5.66 -9.10
N ARG A 74 16.27 6.58 -8.13
CA ARG A 74 16.02 8.00 -8.34
C ARG A 74 16.95 8.59 -9.41
N GLU A 75 18.25 8.33 -9.31
CA GLU A 75 19.25 8.81 -10.29
C GLU A 75 18.98 8.30 -11.72
N LEU A 76 18.40 7.10 -11.85
CA LEU A 76 18.01 6.51 -13.12
C LEU A 76 16.63 6.98 -13.64
N GLY A 77 16.02 7.98 -13.00
CA GLY A 77 14.76 8.59 -13.43
C GLY A 77 13.51 8.08 -12.71
N GLY A 78 13.68 7.43 -11.55
CA GLY A 78 12.58 6.90 -10.75
C GLY A 78 12.13 5.51 -11.20
N LEU A 79 11.22 4.92 -10.42
CA LEU A 79 10.84 3.52 -10.55
C LEU A 79 10.10 3.24 -11.87
N HIS A 80 9.23 4.14 -12.32
CA HIS A 80 8.53 4.04 -13.61
C HIS A 80 9.52 3.83 -14.77
N GLN A 81 10.51 4.70 -14.88
CA GLN A 81 11.56 4.60 -15.90
C GLN A 81 12.43 3.36 -15.70
N PHE A 82 12.81 3.06 -14.45
CA PHE A 82 13.66 1.93 -14.11
C PHE A 82 13.04 0.59 -14.50
N MET A 83 11.73 0.42 -14.32
CA MET A 83 11.02 -0.82 -14.67
C MET A 83 10.35 -0.79 -16.06
N GLY A 84 10.37 0.35 -16.75
CA GLY A 84 9.68 0.53 -18.03
C GLY A 84 8.15 0.48 -17.93
N TRP A 85 7.58 0.87 -16.78
CA TRP A 85 6.14 0.94 -16.55
C TRP A 85 5.68 2.40 -16.54
N GLN A 86 4.72 2.73 -17.39
CA GLN A 86 4.24 4.10 -17.58
C GLN A 86 2.94 4.40 -16.85
N GLY A 87 2.31 3.38 -16.24
CA GLY A 87 1.08 3.55 -15.50
C GLY A 87 1.32 3.86 -14.01
N PRO A 88 0.23 3.99 -13.24
CA PRO A 88 0.32 4.20 -11.80
C PRO A 88 1.07 3.09 -11.06
N ILE A 89 1.87 3.48 -10.06
CA ILE A 89 2.57 2.59 -9.13
C ILE A 89 2.13 2.88 -7.70
N LEU A 90 1.87 1.82 -6.94
CA LEU A 90 1.73 1.86 -5.49
C LEU A 90 2.96 1.22 -4.85
N THR A 91 3.59 1.87 -3.88
CA THR A 91 4.63 1.24 -3.05
C THR A 91 4.08 0.88 -1.68
N ASP A 92 4.48 -0.28 -1.16
CA ASP A 92 4.27 -0.58 0.26
C ASP A 92 5.28 0.16 1.14
N SER A 93 5.09 0.16 2.46
CA SER A 93 5.99 0.84 3.39
C SER A 93 7.24 0.02 3.74
N GLY A 94 7.26 -1.27 3.35
CA GLY A 94 8.25 -2.27 3.76
C GLY A 94 8.05 -2.84 5.18
N GLY A 95 7.07 -2.32 5.95
CA GLY A 95 6.83 -2.72 7.35
C GLY A 95 6.53 -4.21 7.52
N PHE A 96 5.69 -4.78 6.64
CA PHE A 96 5.33 -6.20 6.69
C PHE A 96 6.53 -7.13 6.44
N GLN A 97 7.40 -6.80 5.49
CA GLN A 97 8.59 -7.61 5.17
C GLN A 97 9.56 -7.57 6.35
N VAL A 98 9.79 -6.39 6.93
CA VAL A 98 10.58 -6.29 8.17
C VAL A 98 9.91 -7.10 9.29
N PHE A 99 8.58 -7.09 9.39
CA PHE A 99 7.86 -7.86 10.38
C PHE A 99 8.03 -9.37 10.24
N SER A 100 8.02 -9.87 9.00
CA SER A 100 8.17 -11.28 8.70
C SER A 100 9.54 -11.87 9.07
N LEU A 101 10.57 -11.03 9.26
CA LEU A 101 11.96 -11.42 9.56
C LEU A 101 12.21 -11.66 11.07
N SER A 102 11.30 -12.36 11.74
CA SER A 102 11.16 -12.49 13.20
C SER A 102 12.40 -12.77 14.06
N LYS A 103 13.53 -13.23 13.48
CA LYS A 103 14.78 -13.53 14.22
C LYS A 103 15.85 -12.45 14.14
N THR A 104 15.68 -11.45 13.28
CA THR A 104 16.75 -10.49 12.95
C THR A 104 16.24 -9.05 12.99
N ARG A 105 15.31 -8.74 13.91
CA ARG A 105 14.79 -7.39 14.11
C ARG A 105 14.74 -6.98 15.57
N GLU A 106 14.92 -5.69 15.81
CA GLU A 106 14.70 -5.00 17.09
C GLU A 106 13.80 -3.79 16.81
N ILE A 107 12.72 -3.64 17.58
CA ILE A 107 11.73 -2.55 17.42
C ILE A 107 11.80 -1.67 18.66
N ASP A 108 11.80 -0.36 18.44
CA ASP A 108 11.63 0.67 19.46
C ASP A 108 10.50 1.63 19.06
N ALA A 109 10.36 2.76 19.76
CA ALA A 109 9.31 3.73 19.50
C ALA A 109 9.54 4.55 18.22
N ASP A 110 10.78 4.64 17.73
CA ASP A 110 11.18 5.51 16.62
C ASP A 110 11.30 4.72 15.30
N GLY A 111 11.43 3.38 15.37
CA GLY A 111 11.51 2.55 14.19
C GLY A 111 11.89 1.10 14.44
N VAL A 112 12.47 0.50 13.40
CA VAL A 112 12.87 -0.90 13.41
C VAL A 112 14.28 -1.09 12.85
N LEU A 113 15.14 -1.69 13.66
CA LEU A 113 16.43 -2.21 13.23
C LEU A 113 16.23 -3.61 12.66
N PHE A 114 16.78 -3.89 11.48
CA PHE A 114 16.74 -5.22 10.90
C PHE A 114 18.02 -5.58 10.16
N GLN A 115 18.24 -6.88 9.97
CA GLN A 115 19.33 -7.41 9.17
C GLN A 115 18.86 -7.75 7.75
N SER A 116 19.61 -7.29 6.75
CA SER A 116 19.45 -7.64 5.35
C SER A 116 19.62 -9.15 5.14
N HIS A 117 18.64 -9.76 4.47
CA HIS A 117 18.70 -11.17 4.07
C HIS A 117 19.63 -11.40 2.85
N ILE A 118 20.13 -10.33 2.23
CA ILE A 118 20.99 -10.41 1.04
C ILE A 118 22.46 -10.56 1.44
N ASP A 119 22.93 -9.72 2.36
CA ASP A 119 24.35 -9.57 2.69
C ASP A 119 24.64 -9.50 4.20
N GLY A 120 23.60 -9.55 5.04
CA GLY A 120 23.74 -9.48 6.49
C GLY A 120 24.01 -8.07 7.04
N SER A 121 23.99 -7.04 6.20
CA SER A 121 24.09 -5.64 6.65
C SER A 121 22.92 -5.25 7.56
N ARG A 122 23.15 -4.33 8.50
CA ARG A 122 22.10 -3.84 9.42
C ARG A 122 21.57 -2.50 8.94
N HIS A 123 20.24 -2.37 8.94
CA HIS A 123 19.52 -1.19 8.50
C HIS A 123 18.48 -0.78 9.52
N TYR A 124 18.24 0.52 9.65
CA TYR A 124 17.25 1.07 10.56
C TYR A 124 16.19 1.82 9.75
N PHE A 125 14.93 1.41 9.87
CA PHE A 125 13.79 2.04 9.22
C PHE A 125 12.99 2.82 10.26
N THR A 126 13.06 4.15 10.15
CA THR A 126 12.09 5.06 10.76
C THR A 126 10.98 5.34 9.74
N PRO A 127 9.84 5.88 10.18
CA PRO A 127 8.82 6.35 9.26
C PRO A 127 9.33 7.35 8.22
N GLU A 128 10.14 8.34 8.62
CA GLU A 128 10.72 9.34 7.71
C GLU A 128 11.60 8.67 6.67
N LYS A 129 12.40 7.67 7.07
CA LYS A 129 13.22 6.92 6.13
C LYS A 129 12.36 6.12 5.15
N SER A 130 11.27 5.49 5.61
CA SER A 130 10.34 4.76 4.73
C SER A 130 9.69 5.69 3.70
N ILE A 131 9.22 6.87 4.13
CA ILE A 131 8.67 7.88 3.22
C ILE A 131 9.75 8.37 2.24
N GLN A 132 10.93 8.73 2.72
CA GLN A 132 12.04 9.19 1.87
C GLN A 132 12.41 8.18 0.78
N VAL A 133 12.43 6.88 1.12
CA VAL A 133 12.70 5.80 0.17
C VAL A 133 11.59 5.75 -0.89
N GLN A 134 10.32 5.76 -0.49
CA GLN A 134 9.18 5.75 -1.43
C GLN A 134 9.14 7.02 -2.31
N GLU A 135 9.54 8.18 -1.77
CA GLU A 135 9.69 9.42 -2.52
C GLU A 135 10.82 9.35 -3.55
N ASN A 136 11.94 8.72 -3.20
CA ASN A 136 13.04 8.48 -4.14
C ASN A 136 12.63 7.50 -5.25
N LEU A 137 11.84 6.48 -4.92
CA LEU A 137 11.26 5.57 -5.91
C LEU A 137 10.27 6.29 -6.84
N GLY A 138 9.56 7.30 -6.35
CA GLY A 138 8.67 8.14 -7.17
C GLY A 138 7.35 7.47 -7.55
N ALA A 139 6.82 6.58 -6.71
CA ALA A 139 5.52 5.93 -6.93
C ALA A 139 4.33 6.91 -6.78
N ASP A 140 3.22 6.68 -7.47
CA ASP A 140 2.03 7.54 -7.39
C ASP A 140 1.32 7.47 -6.03
N ILE A 141 1.30 6.28 -5.43
CA ILE A 141 0.69 6.03 -4.12
C ILE A 141 1.75 5.45 -3.20
N ILE A 142 1.95 6.09 -2.06
CA ILE A 142 2.90 5.66 -1.03
C ILE A 142 2.14 5.36 0.26
N MET A 143 2.68 4.46 1.07
CA MET A 143 2.04 4.01 2.30
C MET A 143 2.74 4.60 3.52
N THR A 144 1.97 4.99 4.54
CA THR A 144 2.56 5.30 5.85
C THR A 144 3.33 4.09 6.37
N PHE A 145 4.45 4.32 7.07
CA PHE A 145 5.00 3.28 7.92
C PHE A 145 4.01 3.04 9.06
N ASP A 146 3.76 1.77 9.42
CA ASP A 146 2.52 1.27 10.07
C ASP A 146 1.97 2.11 11.25
N GLU A 147 2.80 2.91 11.92
CA GLU A 147 2.38 3.97 12.85
C GLU A 147 3.21 5.25 12.59
N CYS A 148 2.66 6.27 11.93
CA CYS A 148 3.34 7.55 11.79
C CYS A 148 2.42 8.75 11.44
N PRO A 149 2.69 9.95 11.98
CA PRO A 149 2.16 11.20 11.41
C PRO A 149 2.68 11.46 9.97
N PRO A 150 2.01 12.30 9.17
CA PRO A 150 2.44 12.58 7.80
C PRO A 150 3.85 13.22 7.74
N ALA A 151 4.79 12.58 7.05
CA ALA A 151 6.15 13.08 6.82
C ALA A 151 6.48 13.31 5.33
N GLN A 152 5.47 13.24 4.46
CA GLN A 152 5.59 13.42 3.02
C GLN A 152 6.01 14.85 2.65
N THR A 153 6.88 14.97 1.67
CA THR A 153 7.41 16.23 1.12
C THR A 153 6.99 16.48 -0.32
N ARG A 154 6.70 15.43 -1.10
CA ARG A 154 6.27 15.49 -2.50
C ARG A 154 4.75 15.56 -2.67
N ASP A 155 4.26 16.55 -3.41
CA ASP A 155 2.83 16.80 -3.67
C ASP A 155 2.26 16.03 -4.88
N ASP A 156 3.15 15.37 -5.64
CA ASP A 156 2.86 14.51 -6.77
C ASP A 156 2.76 13.03 -6.41
N GLN A 157 2.72 12.70 -5.11
CA GLN A 157 2.45 11.35 -4.60
C GLN A 157 1.28 11.40 -3.59
N ALA A 158 0.46 10.34 -3.52
CA ALA A 158 -0.62 10.23 -2.56
C ALA A 158 -0.17 9.35 -1.38
N LEU A 159 -0.14 9.90 -0.16
CA LEU A 159 0.14 9.13 1.05
C LEU A 159 -1.13 8.50 1.61
N PHE A 160 -1.19 7.17 1.70
CA PHE A 160 -2.32 6.46 2.31
C PHE A 160 -1.99 6.09 3.75
N GLY A 161 -2.95 6.34 4.67
CA GLY A 161 -2.87 5.88 6.06
C GLY A 161 -3.27 4.41 6.18
N ILE A 162 -2.63 3.64 7.06
CA ILE A 162 -2.90 2.21 7.26
C ILE A 162 -3.67 1.98 8.56
N VAL A 163 -4.92 1.54 8.46
CA VAL A 163 -5.72 1.12 9.62
C VAL A 163 -5.16 -0.20 10.17
N GLN A 164 -4.85 -0.22 11.47
CA GLN A 164 -4.38 -1.39 12.22
C GLN A 164 -5.44 -1.83 13.25
N GLY A 165 -5.10 -2.79 14.13
CA GLY A 165 -5.98 -3.27 15.21
C GLY A 165 -6.36 -4.75 15.15
N GLY A 166 -5.80 -5.52 14.20
CA GLY A 166 -6.03 -6.97 14.10
C GLY A 166 -7.51 -7.33 13.94
N ILE A 167 -7.97 -8.33 14.70
CA ILE A 167 -9.39 -8.76 14.73
C ILE A 167 -10.19 -8.11 15.88
N PHE A 168 -9.67 -7.03 16.48
CA PHE A 168 -10.29 -6.36 17.62
C PHE A 168 -11.07 -5.12 17.16
N PRO A 169 -12.42 -5.13 17.21
CA PRO A 169 -13.24 -4.03 16.70
C PRO A 169 -12.90 -2.66 17.29
N SER A 170 -12.72 -2.57 18.62
CA SER A 170 -12.45 -1.30 19.28
C SER A 170 -11.13 -0.66 18.85
N LEU A 171 -10.10 -1.48 18.61
CA LEU A 171 -8.80 -0.99 18.15
C LEU A 171 -8.86 -0.56 16.67
N ARG A 172 -9.67 -1.26 15.86
CA ARG A 172 -9.94 -0.89 14.47
C ARG A 172 -10.67 0.45 14.37
N GLU A 173 -11.68 0.65 15.21
CA GLU A 173 -12.42 1.91 15.33
C GLU A 173 -11.50 3.06 15.73
N GLU A 174 -10.72 2.88 16.80
CA GLU A 174 -9.76 3.88 17.29
C GLU A 174 -8.74 4.27 16.20
N SER A 175 -8.14 3.27 15.55
CA SER A 175 -7.18 3.48 14.46
C SER A 175 -7.82 4.20 13.27
N ALA A 176 -9.02 3.81 12.85
CA ALA A 176 -9.71 4.44 11.74
C ALA A 176 -10.06 5.90 12.03
N HIS A 177 -10.62 6.20 13.22
CA HIS A 177 -10.95 7.57 13.60
C HIS A 177 -9.71 8.47 13.69
N PHE A 178 -8.62 7.98 14.29
CA PHE A 178 -7.36 8.71 14.33
C PHE A 178 -6.85 9.07 12.93
N LEU A 179 -6.89 8.14 11.99
CA LEU A 179 -6.44 8.38 10.61
C LEU A 179 -7.40 9.28 9.82
N ILE A 180 -8.70 9.21 10.09
CA ILE A 180 -9.70 10.10 9.48
C ILE A 180 -9.43 11.56 9.87
N ASP A 181 -9.09 11.81 11.14
CA ASP A 181 -8.76 13.16 11.62
C ASP A 181 -7.52 13.76 10.94
N LEU A 182 -6.66 12.92 10.36
CA LEU A 182 -5.49 13.34 9.57
C LEU A 182 -5.79 13.57 8.07
N ASP A 183 -7.00 13.27 7.59
CA ASP A 183 -7.50 13.49 6.22
C ASP A 183 -6.57 13.02 5.09
N PHE A 184 -6.17 11.75 5.13
CA PHE A 184 -5.39 11.16 4.03
C PHE A 184 -6.19 11.11 2.71
N PRO A 185 -5.51 11.15 1.55
CA PRO A 185 -6.14 10.92 0.23
C PRO A 185 -6.71 9.51 0.05
N GLY A 186 -6.35 8.55 0.90
CA GLY A 186 -6.88 7.18 0.89
C GLY A 186 -6.50 6.41 2.14
N TYR A 187 -7.19 5.29 2.37
CA TYR A 187 -7.04 4.48 3.59
C TYR A 187 -6.80 3.02 3.23
N ALA A 188 -5.67 2.48 3.66
CA ALA A 188 -5.36 1.07 3.57
C ALA A 188 -5.82 0.32 4.82
N ILE A 189 -6.14 -0.96 4.66
CA ILE A 189 -6.54 -1.87 5.75
C ILE A 189 -5.43 -2.90 5.88
N GLY A 190 -4.58 -2.70 6.89
CA GLY A 190 -3.44 -3.57 7.20
C GLY A 190 -3.78 -4.62 8.26
N GLY A 191 -2.87 -5.59 8.43
CA GLY A 191 -2.96 -6.56 9.53
C GLY A 191 -4.12 -7.55 9.45
N LEU A 192 -4.66 -7.77 8.24
CA LEU A 192 -5.61 -8.84 7.92
C LEU A 192 -4.96 -9.82 6.92
N SER A 193 -5.55 -11.00 6.79
CA SER A 193 -5.04 -12.17 6.06
C SER A 193 -3.67 -12.66 6.55
N VAL A 194 -3.43 -12.60 7.86
CA VAL A 194 -2.15 -12.98 8.51
C VAL A 194 -2.26 -14.18 9.44
N GLY A 195 -3.45 -14.78 9.56
CA GLY A 195 -3.66 -16.05 10.29
C GLY A 195 -5.06 -16.22 10.88
N GLU A 196 -5.90 -15.18 10.81
CA GLU A 196 -7.29 -15.21 11.24
C GLU A 196 -8.20 -15.96 10.24
N SER A 197 -9.42 -16.28 10.68
CA SER A 197 -10.43 -16.88 9.82
C SER A 197 -11.06 -15.85 8.86
N LYS A 198 -11.62 -16.33 7.75
CA LYS A 198 -12.36 -15.47 6.79
C LYS A 198 -13.53 -14.74 7.45
N ILE A 199 -14.20 -15.37 8.41
CA ILE A 199 -15.31 -14.77 9.15
C ILE A 199 -14.83 -13.56 9.95
N GLU A 200 -13.70 -13.70 10.66
CA GLU A 200 -13.11 -12.60 11.43
C GLU A 200 -12.63 -11.47 10.51
N MET A 201 -11.98 -11.81 9.40
CA MET A 201 -11.54 -10.83 8.40
C MET A 201 -12.73 -10.03 7.85
N TYR A 202 -13.77 -10.70 7.36
CA TYR A 202 -14.95 -10.05 6.78
C TYR A 202 -15.70 -9.21 7.82
N ALA A 203 -15.76 -9.64 9.08
CA ALA A 203 -16.34 -8.84 10.15
C ALA A 203 -15.61 -7.51 10.36
N MET A 204 -14.27 -7.48 10.22
CA MET A 204 -13.50 -6.23 10.30
C MET A 204 -13.72 -5.35 9.07
N LEU A 205 -13.89 -5.95 7.88
CA LEU A 205 -14.21 -5.20 6.66
C LEU A 205 -15.59 -4.53 6.75
N ASP A 206 -16.61 -5.26 7.22
CA ASP A 206 -17.95 -4.72 7.41
C ASP A 206 -17.99 -3.59 8.44
N LEU A 207 -17.21 -3.72 9.52
CA LEU A 207 -17.02 -2.66 10.50
C LEU A 207 -16.43 -1.40 9.84
N LEU A 208 -15.27 -1.54 9.19
CA LEU A 208 -14.55 -0.42 8.59
C LEU A 208 -15.30 0.22 7.42
N LYS A 209 -16.14 -0.55 6.70
CA LYS A 209 -17.01 -0.03 5.63
C LYS A 209 -17.89 1.13 6.11
N SER A 210 -18.38 1.05 7.35
CA SER A 210 -19.26 2.05 7.96
C SER A 210 -18.54 3.24 8.59
N ILE A 211 -17.21 3.14 8.78
CA ILE A 211 -16.39 4.15 9.47
C ILE A 211 -15.57 4.96 8.48
N LEU A 212 -14.93 4.29 7.52
CA LEU A 212 -14.03 4.94 6.58
C LEU A 212 -14.81 5.87 5.62
N PRO A 213 -14.23 7.00 5.18
CA PRO A 213 -14.91 7.91 4.27
C PRO A 213 -15.26 7.22 2.94
N ILE A 214 -16.44 7.53 2.40
CA ILE A 214 -16.95 6.88 1.18
C ILE A 214 -16.34 7.47 -0.09
N GLU A 215 -15.99 8.76 -0.01
CA GLU A 215 -15.36 9.58 -1.03
C GLU A 215 -13.83 9.41 -1.09
N LYS A 216 -13.30 8.39 -0.41
CA LYS A 216 -11.87 8.05 -0.43
C LYS A 216 -11.68 6.58 -0.85
N PRO A 217 -10.60 6.25 -1.57
CA PRO A 217 -10.28 4.88 -1.93
C PRO A 217 -9.91 4.08 -0.66
N ARG A 218 -10.32 2.81 -0.65
CA ARG A 218 -10.02 1.85 0.42
C ARG A 218 -9.18 0.73 -0.15
N TYR A 219 -8.01 0.45 0.43
CA TYR A 219 -7.08 -0.55 -0.06
C TYR A 219 -6.91 -1.71 0.94
N LEU A 220 -7.45 -2.89 0.61
CA LEU A 220 -7.25 -4.09 1.41
C LEU A 220 -5.89 -4.74 1.11
N MET A 221 -4.98 -4.67 2.08
CA MET A 221 -3.59 -5.11 1.88
C MET A 221 -3.45 -6.62 2.00
N GLY A 222 -2.66 -7.24 1.12
CA GLY A 222 -2.24 -8.64 1.25
C GLY A 222 -3.29 -9.69 0.88
N VAL A 223 -4.42 -9.27 0.32
CA VAL A 223 -5.53 -10.15 -0.09
C VAL A 223 -5.57 -10.31 -1.60
N GLY A 224 -5.85 -11.53 -2.08
CA GLY A 224 -5.84 -11.80 -3.53
C GLY A 224 -6.49 -13.08 -4.02
N THR A 225 -7.15 -13.87 -3.16
CA THR A 225 -7.95 -15.00 -3.67
C THR A 225 -9.22 -14.47 -4.35
N ALA A 226 -9.72 -15.18 -5.36
CA ALA A 226 -10.90 -14.72 -6.10
C ALA A 226 -12.12 -14.49 -5.19
N GLU A 227 -12.32 -15.35 -4.19
CA GLU A 227 -13.38 -15.19 -3.19
C GLU A 227 -13.21 -13.91 -2.39
N ASP A 228 -12.00 -13.64 -1.90
CA ASP A 228 -11.74 -12.44 -1.11
C ASP A 228 -11.82 -11.16 -1.95
N LEU A 229 -11.48 -11.22 -3.23
CA LEU A 229 -11.60 -10.07 -4.13
C LEU A 229 -13.07 -9.68 -4.34
N VAL A 230 -14.00 -10.64 -4.29
CA VAL A 230 -15.43 -10.37 -4.36
C VAL A 230 -15.95 -9.84 -3.03
N ASN A 231 -15.59 -10.48 -1.93
CA ASN A 231 -16.08 -10.10 -0.59
C ASN A 231 -15.38 -8.86 0.00
N GLY A 232 -14.22 -8.50 -0.51
CA GLY A 232 -13.41 -7.36 -0.07
C GLY A 232 -13.76 -6.04 -0.75
N VAL A 233 -14.76 -6.02 -1.65
CA VAL A 233 -15.22 -4.78 -2.30
C VAL A 233 -16.10 -4.01 -1.31
N ILE A 234 -15.49 -3.08 -0.59
CA ILE A 234 -16.14 -2.17 0.36
C ILE A 234 -15.87 -0.71 0.03
#